data_AF-A0A2K2CRK9-F1
#
_entry.id   AF-A0A2K2CRK9-F1
#
_cell.length_a   1.000
_cell.length_b   1.000
_cell.length_c   1.000
_cell.angle_alpha   90.00
_cell.angle_beta   90.00
_cell.angle_gamma   90.00
#
_symmetry.space_group_name_H-M   'P 1'
#
loop_
_entity.id
_entity.type
_entity.pdbx_description
1 polymer ?
#
loop_
_entity_poly.entity_id
_entity_poly.type
_entity_poly.pdbx_seq_one_letter_code
_entity_poly.pdbx_strand_id
1 'polypeptide(L)'
;MSGQAGDELHGAQEGEESHAPVPDQVRVASETQLVQRTFENHHRSVVRIFVKGGKRNTLGTGFVVHHDGATCLVLTCYHTFQGFDQGHGDLQISVNFSGMADDVPAQVFRSTANRDLVLLRVLGDLPSCYPPVVFSDEMNVSGRDVVMIGFFGVDSASMLVEPGASRGRIMGEPVVKQAEPICEHIISNYTIESGTSGGPIFMEDEVVGVNAVVDIGKVAAISVRTVKSVLMSWIEGNNGQDIKIPDMLRLIASKAPRIERSAEVCSSSARRCSAILRRKMVHSRMALFFLVCQPDGRTFPQRWIGFLCVKVKMLDDRGSFGSGRIPLFEWEKRKSYF
;
A
#
# COMPACT_ATOMS: atom_id res chain seq x y z
N MET A 1 43.37 -35.72 -72.98
CA MET A 1 41.94 -36.08 -73.15
C MET A 1 41.33 -36.23 -71.76
N SER A 2 40.16 -35.60 -71.53
CA SER A 2 39.22 -35.70 -70.38
C SER A 2 39.79 -35.39 -68.98
N GLY A 3 39.19 -34.59 -68.09
CA GLY A 3 37.85 -34.00 -67.98
C GLY A 3 37.79 -33.17 -66.67
N GLN A 4 36.73 -32.37 -66.53
CA GLN A 4 36.57 -31.19 -65.66
C GLN A 4 36.09 -31.44 -64.21
N ALA A 5 36.37 -30.42 -63.37
CA ALA A 5 35.54 -29.72 -62.35
C ALA A 5 35.04 -30.41 -61.06
N GLY A 6 35.06 -29.61 -59.97
CA GLY A 6 34.43 -29.81 -58.65
C GLY A 6 35.13 -28.92 -57.60
N ASP A 7 34.86 -27.62 -57.55
CA ASP A 7 33.87 -26.91 -56.69
C ASP A 7 34.17 -26.93 -55.17
N GLU A 8 34.64 -25.78 -54.68
CA GLU A 8 34.56 -25.33 -53.29
C GLU A 8 33.12 -24.88 -52.97
N LEU A 9 32.63 -25.11 -51.74
CA LEU A 9 32.01 -24.10 -50.88
C LEU A 9 31.37 -24.70 -49.60
N HIS A 10 31.89 -24.23 -48.47
CA HIS A 10 31.21 -23.78 -47.24
C HIS A 10 30.18 -24.71 -46.56
N GLY A 11 30.59 -25.30 -45.43
CA GLY A 11 29.70 -25.85 -44.41
C GLY A 11 29.04 -24.73 -43.59
N ALA A 12 27.71 -24.73 -43.58
CA ALA A 12 26.88 -23.74 -42.89
C ALA A 12 26.59 -24.14 -41.43
N GLN A 13 26.85 -23.18 -40.55
CA GLN A 13 26.02 -22.65 -39.44
C GLN A 13 25.20 -23.61 -38.58
N GLU A 14 25.68 -23.74 -37.33
CA GLU A 14 24.99 -23.48 -36.06
C GLU A 14 23.46 -23.36 -36.10
N GLY A 15 22.78 -24.30 -35.44
CA GLY A 15 21.36 -24.21 -35.14
C GLY A 15 21.09 -23.13 -34.09
N GLU A 16 20.57 -21.99 -34.55
CA GLU A 16 19.88 -21.03 -33.70
C GLU A 16 18.57 -21.65 -33.20
N GLU A 17 18.47 -21.90 -31.90
CA GLU A 17 17.18 -22.08 -31.25
C GLU A 17 16.36 -20.81 -31.42
N SER A 18 15.38 -20.87 -32.32
CA SER A 18 14.42 -19.80 -32.56
C SER A 18 13.57 -19.59 -31.30
N HIS A 19 13.94 -18.62 -30.47
CA HIS A 19 13.03 -18.02 -29.50
C HIS A 19 11.94 -17.25 -30.26
N ALA A 20 10.86 -17.94 -30.61
CA ALA A 20 9.69 -17.30 -31.20
C ALA A 20 9.16 -16.22 -30.24
N PRO A 21 8.87 -14.99 -30.72
CA PRO A 21 8.31 -13.94 -29.88
C PRO A 21 6.94 -14.38 -29.35
N VAL A 22 6.79 -14.32 -28.03
CA VAL A 22 5.50 -14.60 -27.36
C VAL A 22 4.48 -13.58 -27.87
N PRO A 23 3.26 -14.00 -28.29
CA PRO A 23 2.25 -13.09 -28.82
C PRO A 23 1.89 -12.00 -27.80
N ASP A 24 1.81 -10.74 -28.24
CA ASP A 24 1.56 -9.57 -27.38
C ASP A 24 0.30 -9.73 -26.50
N GLN A 25 -0.75 -10.40 -27.00
CA GLN A 25 -1.98 -10.64 -26.24
C GLN A 25 -1.77 -11.57 -25.03
N VAL A 26 -0.91 -12.58 -25.16
CA VAL A 26 -0.57 -13.51 -24.07
C VAL A 26 0.27 -12.78 -23.02
N ARG A 27 1.19 -11.91 -23.47
CA ARG A 27 2.01 -11.10 -22.57
C ARG A 27 1.15 -10.14 -21.75
N VAL A 28 0.29 -9.34 -22.38
CA VAL A 28 -0.61 -8.40 -21.69
C VAL A 28 -1.54 -9.10 -20.69
N ALA A 29 -2.04 -10.30 -21.02
CA ALA A 29 -2.85 -11.10 -20.10
C ALA A 29 -2.05 -11.53 -18.86
N SER A 30 -0.81 -12.00 -19.03
CA SER A 30 0.07 -12.39 -17.92
C SER A 30 0.47 -11.20 -17.04
N GLU A 31 0.70 -10.03 -17.64
CA GLU A 31 1.06 -8.80 -16.93
C GLU A 31 -0.08 -8.27 -16.07
N THR A 32 -1.30 -8.27 -16.62
CA THR A 32 -2.51 -7.87 -15.88
C THR A 32 -2.79 -8.83 -14.74
N GLN A 33 -2.57 -10.14 -14.94
CA GLN A 33 -2.73 -11.16 -13.92
C GLN A 33 -1.76 -10.98 -12.75
N LEU A 34 -0.49 -10.63 -13.01
CA LEU A 34 0.49 -10.38 -11.95
C LEU A 34 0.05 -9.23 -11.04
N VAL A 35 -0.28 -8.07 -11.63
CA VAL A 35 -0.71 -6.88 -10.88
C VAL A 35 -1.99 -7.18 -10.09
N GLN A 36 -2.99 -7.79 -10.73
CA GLN A 36 -4.25 -8.10 -10.10
C GLN A 36 -4.07 -9.06 -8.92
N ARG A 37 -3.30 -10.14 -9.10
CA ARG A 37 -3.05 -11.13 -8.06
C ARG A 37 -2.29 -10.53 -6.89
N THR A 38 -1.21 -9.80 -7.14
CA THR A 38 -0.44 -9.17 -6.05
C THR A 38 -1.30 -8.15 -5.30
N PHE A 39 -2.11 -7.35 -6.01
CA PHE A 39 -3.04 -6.43 -5.36
C PHE A 39 -4.06 -7.16 -4.48
N GLU A 40 -4.76 -8.16 -5.01
CA GLU A 40 -5.77 -8.93 -4.28
C GLU A 40 -5.19 -9.57 -3.00
N ASN A 41 -3.97 -10.10 -3.09
CA ASN A 41 -3.29 -10.76 -1.98
C ASN A 41 -2.84 -9.78 -0.89
N HIS A 42 -2.36 -8.58 -1.27
CA HIS A 42 -1.56 -7.74 -0.37
C HIS A 42 -2.11 -6.34 -0.08
N HIS A 43 -3.10 -5.83 -0.84
CA HIS A 43 -3.58 -4.45 -0.65
C HIS A 43 -4.05 -4.15 0.79
N ARG A 44 -4.58 -5.17 1.50
CA ARG A 44 -5.02 -5.03 2.90
C ARG A 44 -3.86 -4.92 3.89
N SER A 45 -2.66 -5.35 3.52
CA SER A 45 -1.45 -5.17 4.32
C SER A 45 -0.81 -3.80 4.12
N VAL A 46 -1.24 -3.04 3.12
CA VAL A 46 -0.72 -1.71 2.81
C VAL A 46 -1.62 -0.65 3.44
N VAL A 47 -1.00 0.33 4.08
CA VAL A 47 -1.69 1.38 4.83
C VAL A 47 -1.32 2.76 4.31
N ARG A 48 -2.28 3.66 4.38
CA ARG A 48 -2.05 5.09 4.19
C ARG A 48 -1.56 5.68 5.49
N ILE A 49 -0.54 6.53 5.43
CA ILE A 49 0.00 7.23 6.59
C ILE A 49 -0.31 8.72 6.45
N PHE A 50 -0.87 9.28 7.51
CA PHE A 50 -1.10 10.70 7.65
C PHE A 50 -0.30 11.24 8.83
N VAL A 51 0.50 12.26 8.58
CA VAL A 51 1.28 12.98 9.58
C VAL A 51 0.83 14.44 9.63
N LYS A 52 0.30 14.90 10.77
CA LYS A 52 -0.05 16.31 11.06
C LYS A 52 0.94 16.88 12.05
N GLY A 53 1.40 18.11 11.81
CA GLY A 53 2.18 18.86 12.80
C GLY A 53 2.24 20.34 12.45
N GLY A 54 1.75 21.18 13.36
CA GLY A 54 1.64 22.62 13.15
C GLY A 54 0.87 22.97 11.87
N LYS A 55 1.54 23.65 10.93
CA LYS A 55 0.97 24.05 9.62
C LYS A 55 1.28 23.07 8.48
N ARG A 56 1.90 21.93 8.77
CA ARG A 56 2.36 20.97 7.77
C ARG A 56 1.60 19.65 7.92
N ASN A 57 1.26 19.09 6.77
CA ASN A 57 0.75 17.75 6.64
C ASN A 57 1.64 16.98 5.67
N THR A 58 1.89 15.72 5.96
CA THR A 58 2.59 14.82 5.05
C THR A 58 1.83 13.52 4.96
N LEU A 59 1.89 12.95 3.76
CA LEU A 59 1.18 11.77 3.36
C LEU A 59 2.22 10.74 2.90
N GLY A 60 1.97 9.48 3.21
CA GLY A 60 2.86 8.40 2.83
C GLY A 60 2.13 7.06 2.77
N THR A 61 2.90 6.05 2.44
CA THR A 61 2.48 4.66 2.44
C THR A 61 3.30 3.90 3.48
N GLY A 62 2.71 2.92 4.13
CA GLY A 62 3.44 1.90 4.86
C GLY A 62 2.81 0.54 4.66
N PHE A 63 3.34 -0.48 5.31
CA PHE A 63 2.76 -1.81 5.28
C PHE A 63 2.99 -2.57 6.58
N VAL A 64 2.05 -3.46 6.89
CA VAL A 64 2.08 -4.28 8.11
C VAL A 64 3.22 -5.29 7.99
N VAL A 65 4.13 -5.26 8.96
CA VAL A 65 5.26 -6.19 9.06
C VAL A 65 5.13 -7.14 10.24
N HIS A 66 4.29 -6.79 11.22
CA HIS A 66 3.99 -7.66 12.36
C HIS A 66 2.58 -7.38 12.87
N HIS A 67 1.83 -8.45 13.16
CA HIS A 67 0.53 -8.35 13.82
C HIS A 67 0.23 -9.63 14.62
N ASP A 68 0.08 -9.52 15.93
CA ASP A 68 -0.27 -10.64 16.83
C ASP A 68 -1.60 -10.42 17.59
N GLY A 69 -2.39 -9.42 17.16
CA GLY A 69 -3.63 -9.01 17.80
C GLY A 69 -3.45 -8.14 19.05
N ALA A 70 -2.22 -8.01 19.58
CA ALA A 70 -1.89 -7.08 20.67
C ALA A 70 -0.99 -5.93 20.19
N THR A 71 -0.14 -6.19 19.20
CA THR A 71 0.80 -5.25 18.61
C THR A 71 0.70 -5.34 17.09
N CYS A 72 0.45 -4.19 16.46
CA CYS A 72 0.57 -4.03 15.01
C CYS A 72 1.72 -3.09 14.70
N LEU A 73 2.68 -3.54 13.90
CA LEU A 73 3.82 -2.74 13.45
C LEU A 73 3.75 -2.51 11.95
N VAL A 74 3.98 -1.25 11.56
CA VAL A 74 3.97 -0.79 10.17
C VAL A 74 5.34 -0.25 9.82
N LEU A 75 5.94 -0.72 8.72
CA LEU A 75 7.20 -0.19 8.19
C LEU A 75 6.91 0.86 7.12
N THR A 76 7.70 1.93 7.10
CA THR A 76 7.60 3.04 6.15
C THR A 76 8.93 3.80 6.06
N CYS A 77 8.96 4.89 5.29
CA CYS A 77 10.11 5.76 5.14
C CYS A 77 10.23 6.81 6.25
N TYR A 78 11.47 7.18 6.60
CA TYR A 78 11.73 8.24 7.58
C TYR A 78 11.45 9.64 7.03
N HIS A 79 11.71 9.88 5.75
CA HIS A 79 11.53 11.19 5.14
C HIS A 79 10.07 11.66 5.16
N THR A 80 9.09 10.75 5.28
CA THR A 80 7.68 11.07 5.52
C THR A 80 7.47 11.88 6.81
N PHE A 81 8.42 11.83 7.74
CA PHE A 81 8.43 12.53 9.03
C PHE A 81 9.48 13.64 9.11
N GLN A 82 10.24 13.91 8.04
CA GLN A 82 11.23 14.98 8.04
C GLN A 82 10.57 16.36 8.09
N GLY A 83 11.17 17.27 8.85
CA GLY A 83 10.68 18.65 8.96
C GLY A 83 9.51 18.84 9.93
N PHE A 84 9.17 17.82 10.72
CA PHE A 84 8.35 17.95 11.92
C PHE A 84 9.27 18.10 13.14
N ASP A 85 9.09 19.17 13.90
CA ASP A 85 9.86 19.42 15.12
C ASP A 85 9.47 18.39 16.19
N GLN A 86 10.37 17.44 16.46
CA GLN A 86 10.18 16.45 17.53
C GLN A 86 10.11 17.10 18.94
N GLY A 87 10.41 18.39 19.05
CA GLY A 87 10.43 19.17 20.31
C GLY A 87 9.18 20.02 20.57
N HIS A 88 8.22 20.12 19.65
CA HIS A 88 7.03 20.97 19.82
C HIS A 88 5.72 20.20 19.58
N GLY A 89 5.28 19.48 20.61
CA GLY A 89 3.87 19.37 21.04
C GLY A 89 2.88 18.54 20.23
N ASP A 90 2.81 18.65 18.90
CA ASP A 90 1.57 18.29 18.17
C ASP A 90 1.80 17.40 16.94
N LEU A 91 2.77 16.48 16.97
CA LEU A 91 2.90 15.48 15.90
C LEU A 91 1.81 14.41 16.08
N GLN A 92 0.77 14.46 15.25
CA GLN A 92 -0.26 13.43 15.19
C GLN A 92 0.01 12.52 14.00
N ILE A 93 0.26 11.24 14.29
CA ILE A 93 0.44 10.21 13.28
C ILE A 93 -0.80 9.33 13.30
N SER A 94 -1.35 9.06 12.14
CA SER A 94 -2.47 8.13 11.98
C SER A 94 -2.28 7.29 10.74
N VAL A 95 -2.84 6.08 10.77
CA VAL A 95 -2.80 5.12 9.67
C VAL A 95 -4.22 4.76 9.25
N ASN A 96 -4.45 4.57 7.96
CA ASN A 96 -5.72 4.09 7.43
C ASN A 96 -5.48 2.79 6.67
N PHE A 97 -6.26 1.76 7.03
CA PHE A 97 -6.24 0.49 6.34
C PHE A 97 -7.33 0.46 5.27
N SER A 98 -7.06 -0.17 4.13
CA SER A 98 -8.07 -0.42 3.10
C SER A 98 -9.35 -1.02 3.71
N GLY A 99 -10.50 -0.43 3.35
CA GLY A 99 -11.81 -0.79 3.88
C GLY A 99 -12.17 -0.25 5.28
N MET A 100 -11.30 0.52 5.95
CA MET A 100 -11.67 1.23 7.18
C MET A 100 -12.29 2.60 6.88
N ALA A 101 -13.27 2.99 7.71
CA ALA A 101 -13.88 4.31 7.63
C ALA A 101 -13.01 5.39 8.28
N ASP A 102 -12.37 5.04 9.40
CA ASP A 102 -11.69 5.99 10.28
C ASP A 102 -10.19 5.70 10.33
N ASP A 103 -9.38 6.76 10.50
CA ASP A 103 -7.95 6.64 10.73
C ASP A 103 -7.67 6.15 12.16
N VAL A 104 -6.66 5.30 12.32
CA VAL A 104 -6.23 4.75 13.61
C VAL A 104 -4.97 5.49 14.06
N PRO A 105 -4.90 5.99 15.31
CA PRO A 105 -3.69 6.64 15.80
C PRO A 105 -2.49 5.70 15.76
N ALA A 106 -1.30 6.24 15.51
CA ALA A 106 -0.05 5.51 15.53
C ALA A 106 1.04 6.37 16.17
N GLN A 107 2.15 5.75 16.53
CA GLN A 107 3.33 6.44 17.04
C GLN A 107 4.60 5.86 16.44
N VAL A 108 5.65 6.68 16.33
CA VAL A 108 6.99 6.18 16.00
C VAL A 108 7.45 5.26 17.12
N PHE A 109 7.76 4.01 16.77
CA PHE A 109 8.30 3.04 17.71
C PHE A 109 9.82 2.93 17.61
N ARG A 110 10.35 2.88 16.39
CA ARG A 110 11.78 2.96 16.07
C ARG A 110 11.98 3.73 14.78
N SER A 111 13.16 4.33 14.61
CA SER A 111 13.49 5.10 13.42
C SER A 111 14.99 5.13 13.17
N THR A 112 15.39 5.23 11.90
CA THR A 112 16.80 5.30 11.49
C THR A 112 16.92 6.22 10.29
N ALA A 113 17.23 7.50 10.56
CA ALA A 113 17.20 8.58 9.57
C ALA A 113 18.18 8.35 8.40
N ASN A 114 19.38 7.84 8.68
CA ASN A 114 20.42 7.57 7.68
C ASN A 114 20.12 6.38 6.76
N ARG A 115 19.09 5.59 7.05
CA ARG A 115 18.60 4.48 6.22
C ARG A 115 17.17 4.66 5.77
N ASP A 116 16.62 5.84 6.03
CA ASP A 116 15.28 6.24 5.63
C ASP A 116 14.18 5.24 6.04
N LEU A 117 14.29 4.63 7.23
CA LEU A 117 13.30 3.67 7.73
C LEU A 117 12.70 4.12 9.06
N VAL A 118 11.39 3.93 9.18
CA VAL A 118 10.61 4.11 10.41
C VAL A 118 9.71 2.91 10.63
N LEU A 119 9.65 2.46 11.87
CA LEU A 119 8.71 1.46 12.35
C LEU A 119 7.69 2.16 13.23
N LEU A 120 6.44 2.16 12.79
CA LEU A 120 5.31 2.68 13.55
C LEU A 120 4.67 1.56 14.36
N ARG A 121 4.11 1.93 15.52
CA ARG A 121 3.17 1.10 16.28
C ARG A 121 1.79 1.70 16.15
N VAL A 122 0.81 0.89 15.75
CA VAL A 122 -0.59 1.31 15.70
C VAL A 122 -1.19 1.23 17.11
N LEU A 123 -1.90 2.28 17.51
CA LEU A 123 -2.52 2.48 18.82
C LEU A 123 -4.03 2.27 18.69
N GLY A 124 -4.45 1.01 18.58
CA GLY A 124 -5.85 0.65 18.50
C GLY A 124 -6.06 -0.85 18.32
N ASP A 125 -7.26 -1.31 18.64
CA ASP A 125 -7.66 -2.70 18.40
C ASP A 125 -7.91 -2.91 16.91
N LEU A 126 -6.93 -3.52 16.25
CA LEU A 126 -7.03 -3.86 14.83
C LEU A 126 -7.60 -5.27 14.65
N PRO A 127 -8.58 -5.44 13.74
CA PRO A 127 -8.98 -6.75 13.27
C PRO A 127 -7.78 -7.58 12.79
N SER A 128 -7.78 -8.88 13.06
CA SER A 128 -6.75 -9.83 12.61
C SER A 128 -6.68 -10.00 11.07
N CYS A 129 -7.58 -9.36 10.33
CA CYS A 129 -7.68 -9.47 8.88
C CYS A 129 -6.78 -8.51 8.10
N TYR A 130 -5.84 -7.85 8.78
CA TYR A 130 -4.73 -7.09 8.19
C TYR A 130 -3.44 -7.89 8.39
N PRO A 131 -3.07 -8.75 7.43
CA PRO A 131 -1.97 -9.70 7.62
C PRO A 131 -0.62 -9.00 7.45
N PRO A 132 0.42 -9.39 8.23
CA PRO A 132 1.77 -8.95 7.95
C PRO A 132 2.27 -9.55 6.63
N VAL A 133 3.02 -8.76 5.87
CA VAL A 133 3.69 -9.25 4.67
C VAL A 133 4.94 -10.05 5.03
N VAL A 134 5.38 -10.91 4.11
CA VAL A 134 6.62 -11.68 4.24
C VAL A 134 7.69 -11.02 3.38
N PHE A 135 8.91 -10.89 3.92
CA PHE A 135 10.07 -10.43 3.15
C PHE A 135 10.75 -11.61 2.46
N SER A 136 11.25 -11.38 1.25
CA SER A 136 11.99 -12.41 0.53
C SER A 136 13.36 -12.65 1.16
N ASP A 137 13.79 -13.92 1.16
CA ASP A 137 15.15 -14.31 1.50
C ASP A 137 16.10 -14.19 0.26
N GLU A 138 15.57 -13.86 -0.93
CA GLU A 138 16.35 -13.70 -2.16
C GLU A 138 17.16 -12.40 -2.19
N MET A 139 18.49 -12.51 -2.33
CA MET A 139 19.39 -11.35 -2.32
C MET A 139 19.68 -10.79 -3.72
N ASN A 140 19.69 -11.64 -4.75
CA ASN A 140 19.84 -11.19 -6.14
C ASN A 140 18.47 -11.17 -6.82
N VAL A 141 17.88 -9.99 -6.88
CA VAL A 141 16.57 -9.75 -7.48
C VAL A 141 16.68 -9.04 -8.85
N SER A 142 17.89 -8.97 -9.42
CA SER A 142 18.16 -8.30 -10.69
C SER A 142 17.32 -8.88 -11.82
N GLY A 143 16.68 -8.02 -12.61
CA GLY A 143 15.90 -8.43 -13.78
C GLY A 143 14.57 -9.09 -13.46
N ARG A 144 14.16 -9.18 -12.19
CA ARG A 144 12.86 -9.72 -11.78
C ARG A 144 11.74 -8.71 -11.99
N ASP A 145 10.58 -9.20 -12.40
CA ASP A 145 9.34 -8.42 -12.44
C ASP A 145 8.82 -8.21 -11.02
N VAL A 146 8.33 -7.00 -10.77
CA VAL A 146 7.86 -6.59 -9.45
C VAL A 146 6.60 -5.74 -9.54
N VAL A 147 5.86 -5.67 -8.43
CA VAL A 147 4.68 -4.82 -8.28
C VAL A 147 4.85 -3.98 -7.03
N MET A 148 4.84 -2.65 -7.18
CA MET A 148 4.76 -1.71 -6.07
C MET A 148 3.29 -1.48 -5.73
N ILE A 149 2.92 -1.59 -4.46
CA ILE A 149 1.60 -1.19 -3.98
C ILE A 149 1.75 0.03 -3.08
N GLY A 150 0.97 1.08 -3.34
CA GLY A 150 1.00 2.26 -2.50
C GLY A 150 -0.13 3.23 -2.75
N PHE A 151 -0.33 4.10 -1.78
CA PHE A 151 -1.25 5.22 -1.91
C PHE A 151 -0.55 6.34 -2.66
N PHE A 152 -1.27 7.05 -3.51
CA PHE A 152 -0.78 8.24 -4.17
C PHE A 152 -1.67 9.44 -3.88
N GLY A 153 -1.05 10.60 -3.79
CA GLY A 153 -1.70 11.89 -3.62
C GLY A 153 -2.40 12.31 -4.90
N VAL A 154 -3.60 12.84 -4.77
CA VAL A 154 -4.28 13.57 -5.87
C VAL A 154 -3.81 15.04 -5.85
N ASP A 155 -3.51 15.56 -4.66
CA ASP A 155 -2.89 16.86 -4.42
C ASP A 155 -2.08 16.85 -3.11
N SER A 156 -1.58 18.02 -2.68
CA SER A 156 -0.80 18.16 -1.45
C SER A 156 -1.58 17.91 -0.15
N ALA A 157 -2.90 17.72 -0.21
CA ALA A 157 -3.79 17.58 0.94
C ALA A 157 -4.65 16.31 0.92
N SER A 158 -4.70 15.57 -0.20
CA SER A 158 -5.60 14.44 -0.39
C SER A 158 -4.91 13.27 -1.10
N MET A 159 -5.26 12.05 -0.67
CA MET A 159 -4.87 10.78 -1.29
C MET A 159 -6.10 9.97 -1.64
N LEU A 160 -5.91 8.96 -2.49
CA LEU A 160 -6.92 7.94 -2.70
C LEU A 160 -7.29 7.21 -1.40
N VAL A 161 -8.50 6.67 -1.41
CA VAL A 161 -9.06 5.83 -0.33
C VAL A 161 -8.51 4.40 -0.42
N GLU A 162 -8.18 3.95 -1.62
CA GLU A 162 -7.59 2.64 -1.89
C GLU A 162 -6.20 2.80 -2.52
N PRO A 163 -5.26 1.88 -2.26
CA PRO A 163 -3.94 1.95 -2.88
C PRO A 163 -4.03 1.62 -4.39
N GLY A 164 -3.03 2.06 -5.13
CA GLY A 164 -2.77 1.60 -6.50
C GLY A 164 -1.70 0.51 -6.51
N ALA A 165 -1.65 -0.26 -7.60
CA ALA A 165 -0.57 -1.18 -7.89
C ALA A 165 0.10 -0.79 -9.22
N SER A 166 1.43 -0.84 -9.24
CA SER A 166 2.25 -0.42 -10.36
C SER A 166 3.30 -1.49 -10.65
N ARG A 167 3.26 -2.05 -11.87
CA ARG A 167 4.26 -3.02 -12.31
C ARG A 167 5.55 -2.33 -12.72
N GLY A 168 6.66 -3.01 -12.49
CA GLY A 168 7.94 -2.69 -13.08
C GLY A 168 8.87 -3.89 -13.06
N ARG A 169 10.14 -3.61 -13.26
CA ARG A 169 11.24 -4.55 -13.27
C ARG A 169 12.42 -3.96 -12.53
N ILE A 170 13.17 -4.81 -11.83
CA ILE A 170 14.44 -4.42 -11.22
C ILE A 170 15.51 -4.36 -12.32
N MET A 171 16.12 -3.19 -12.48
CA MET A 171 16.90 -2.84 -13.67
C MET A 171 18.37 -3.30 -13.63
N GLY A 172 18.82 -3.88 -12.51
CA GLY A 172 20.18 -4.38 -12.35
C GLY A 172 20.50 -4.69 -10.89
N GLU A 173 21.79 -4.93 -10.62
CA GLU A 173 22.30 -5.26 -9.29
C GLU A 173 22.00 -4.16 -8.27
N PRO A 174 21.72 -4.52 -7.00
CA PRO A 174 21.55 -3.55 -5.93
C PRO A 174 22.75 -2.60 -5.80
N VAL A 175 22.46 -1.32 -5.61
CA VAL A 175 23.46 -0.26 -5.48
C VAL A 175 23.75 -0.01 -4.01
N VAL A 176 24.97 -0.31 -3.57
CA VAL A 176 25.43 -0.02 -2.20
C VAL A 176 25.85 1.45 -2.09
N LYS A 177 25.04 2.26 -1.39
CA LYS A 177 25.35 3.66 -1.06
C LYS A 177 26.30 3.80 0.13
N GLN A 178 26.29 2.84 1.05
CA GLN A 178 27.19 2.77 2.19
C GLN A 178 27.43 1.32 2.59
N ALA A 179 28.69 0.94 2.82
CA ALA A 179 29.05 -0.44 3.14
C ALA A 179 28.74 -0.81 4.61
N GLU A 180 29.08 0.05 5.58
CA GLU A 180 28.91 -0.24 7.00
C GLU A 180 28.36 0.95 7.81
N PRO A 181 27.28 0.77 8.58
CA PRO A 181 26.30 -0.32 8.42
C PRO A 181 25.72 -0.27 7.00
N ILE A 182 25.33 -1.40 6.41
CA ILE A 182 24.93 -1.41 5.00
C ILE A 182 23.74 -0.48 4.69
N CYS A 183 23.83 0.22 3.55
CA CYS A 183 22.77 0.96 2.87
C CYS A 183 22.81 0.60 1.39
N GLU A 184 21.83 -0.18 0.96
CA GLU A 184 21.74 -0.78 -0.36
C GLU A 184 20.34 -0.53 -0.92
N HIS A 185 20.30 -0.08 -2.17
CA HIS A 185 19.06 0.27 -2.86
C HIS A 185 18.90 -0.59 -4.11
N ILE A 186 17.67 -1.05 -4.39
CA ILE A 186 17.31 -1.62 -5.69
C ILE A 186 16.82 -0.50 -6.61
N ILE A 187 17.17 -0.60 -7.90
CA ILE A 187 16.72 0.34 -8.92
C ILE A 187 15.67 -0.33 -9.79
N SER A 188 14.57 0.36 -10.04
CA SER A 188 13.43 -0.20 -10.77
C SER A 188 12.76 0.84 -11.68
N ASN A 189 11.84 0.38 -12.53
CA ASN A 189 11.10 1.23 -13.47
C ASN A 189 9.57 1.20 -13.30
N TYR A 190 9.05 0.74 -12.15
CA TYR A 190 7.63 0.91 -11.85
C TYR A 190 7.29 2.39 -11.66
N THR A 191 6.06 2.79 -11.96
CA THR A 191 5.58 4.15 -11.73
C THR A 191 5.43 4.41 -10.24
N ILE A 192 5.87 5.59 -9.81
CA ILE A 192 5.68 6.11 -8.46
C ILE A 192 5.13 7.52 -8.52
N GLU A 193 4.45 7.92 -7.46
CA GLU A 193 3.86 9.25 -7.30
C GLU A 193 4.06 9.76 -5.88
N SER A 194 3.78 11.05 -5.67
CA SER A 194 3.78 11.63 -4.33
C SER A 194 2.90 10.81 -3.38
N GLY A 195 3.45 10.44 -2.22
CA GLY A 195 2.79 9.63 -1.20
C GLY A 195 2.98 8.10 -1.32
N THR A 196 3.55 7.61 -2.43
CA THR A 196 3.90 6.18 -2.57
C THR A 196 5.13 5.77 -1.75
N SER A 197 5.87 6.74 -1.19
CA SER A 197 7.00 6.52 -0.29
C SER A 197 6.61 5.65 0.90
N GLY A 198 7.46 4.67 1.21
CA GLY A 198 7.25 3.64 2.23
C GLY A 198 6.41 2.45 1.77
N GLY A 199 5.92 2.44 0.52
CA GLY A 199 5.17 1.32 -0.05
C GLY A 199 6.04 0.08 -0.28
N PRO A 200 5.50 -1.13 -0.08
CA PRO A 200 6.20 -2.37 -0.35
C PRO A 200 6.31 -2.64 -1.86
N ILE A 201 7.41 -3.28 -2.24
CA ILE A 201 7.63 -3.80 -3.58
C ILE A 201 7.63 -5.31 -3.50
N PHE A 202 6.70 -5.92 -4.23
CA PHE A 202 6.51 -7.36 -4.24
C PHE A 202 7.18 -7.99 -5.46
N MET A 203 7.91 -9.06 -5.20
CA MET A 203 8.27 -10.06 -6.20
C MET A 203 7.45 -11.30 -5.86
N GLU A 204 6.53 -11.67 -6.75
CA GLU A 204 5.51 -12.69 -6.45
C GLU A 204 4.66 -12.30 -5.23
N ASP A 205 4.76 -13.05 -4.14
CA ASP A 205 4.02 -12.83 -2.88
C ASP A 205 4.92 -12.34 -1.73
N GLU A 206 6.19 -11.98 -2.01
CA GLU A 206 7.18 -11.55 -1.02
C GLU A 206 7.71 -10.14 -1.27
N VAL A 207 8.00 -9.41 -0.19
CA VAL A 207 8.57 -8.05 -0.25
C VAL A 207 10.07 -8.10 -0.51
N VAL A 208 10.51 -7.43 -1.57
CA VAL A 208 11.92 -7.29 -1.97
C VAL A 208 12.49 -5.89 -1.73
N GLY A 209 11.65 -4.93 -1.33
CA GLY A 209 12.12 -3.61 -0.95
C GLY A 209 11.03 -2.66 -0.48
N VAL A 210 11.46 -1.47 -0.04
CA VAL A 210 10.60 -0.37 0.41
C VAL A 210 10.83 0.83 -0.49
N ASN A 211 9.79 1.25 -1.21
CA ASN A 211 9.85 2.40 -2.12
C ASN A 211 10.24 3.67 -1.36
N ALA A 212 11.29 4.38 -1.78
CA ALA A 212 11.84 5.46 -0.97
C ALA A 212 12.16 6.74 -1.75
N VAL A 213 12.92 6.64 -2.85
CA VAL A 213 13.55 7.81 -3.46
C VAL A 213 13.41 7.80 -4.98
N VAL A 214 13.11 8.96 -5.55
CA VAL A 214 13.38 9.26 -6.96
C VAL A 214 14.77 9.89 -7.04
N ASP A 215 15.67 9.32 -7.83
CA ASP A 215 16.95 9.96 -8.16
C ASP A 215 17.10 10.02 -9.69
N ILE A 216 17.09 11.23 -10.27
CA ILE A 216 17.32 11.54 -11.70
C ILE A 216 16.75 10.46 -12.64
N GLY A 217 15.41 10.37 -12.72
CA GLY A 217 14.72 9.45 -13.62
C GLY A 217 14.78 7.98 -13.24
N LYS A 218 15.36 7.63 -12.08
CA LYS A 218 15.39 6.27 -11.53
C LYS A 218 14.53 6.19 -10.27
N VAL A 219 13.74 5.13 -10.18
CA VAL A 219 13.03 4.78 -8.96
C VAL A 219 13.93 3.89 -8.12
N ALA A 220 14.18 4.31 -6.88
CA ALA A 220 15.04 3.61 -5.94
C ALA A 220 14.27 3.20 -4.69
N ALA A 221 14.51 1.97 -4.27
CA ALA A 221 13.91 1.41 -3.07
C ALA A 221 14.96 0.82 -2.14
N ILE A 222 14.69 0.87 -0.85
CA ILE A 222 15.55 0.32 0.19
C ILE A 222 15.47 -1.21 0.10
N SER A 223 16.60 -1.89 -0.05
CA SER A 223 16.64 -3.34 -0.21
C SER A 223 16.30 -4.09 1.08
N VAL A 224 15.87 -5.35 0.96
CA VAL A 224 15.66 -6.24 2.13
C VAL A 224 16.93 -6.36 2.98
N ARG A 225 18.12 -6.35 2.36
CA ARG A 225 19.39 -6.40 3.07
C ARG A 225 19.58 -5.18 3.99
N THR A 226 19.20 -4.00 3.53
CA THR A 226 19.19 -2.78 4.35
C THR A 226 18.15 -2.86 5.46
N VAL A 227 16.94 -3.35 5.15
CA VAL A 227 15.88 -3.57 6.16
C VAL A 227 16.39 -4.51 7.26
N LYS A 228 16.99 -5.66 6.88
CA LYS A 228 17.57 -6.63 7.81
C LYS A 228 18.63 -6.01 8.70
N SER A 229 19.56 -5.24 8.13
CA SER A 229 20.59 -4.51 8.88
C SER A 229 19.99 -3.54 9.90
N VAL A 230 18.96 -2.77 9.52
CA VAL A 230 18.27 -1.84 10.42
C VAL A 230 17.53 -2.57 11.52
N LEU A 231 16.79 -3.64 11.21
CA LEU A 231 16.07 -4.43 12.22
C LEU A 231 17.04 -5.07 13.22
N MET A 232 18.18 -5.59 12.76
CA MET A 232 19.24 -6.09 13.64
C MET A 232 19.75 -5.00 14.58
N SER A 233 19.95 -3.77 14.10
CA SER A 233 20.40 -2.64 14.94
C SER A 233 19.41 -2.26 16.04
N TRP A 234 18.12 -2.60 15.88
CA TRP A 234 17.09 -2.34 16.89
C TRP A 234 16.97 -3.42 17.96
N ILE A 235 17.70 -4.53 17.83
CA ILE A 235 17.70 -5.64 18.78
C ILE A 235 19.00 -5.63 19.57
N GLU A 236 18.93 -5.18 20.82
CA GLU A 236 20.06 -5.19 21.76
C GLU A 236 20.56 -6.63 22.02
N GLY A 237 21.89 -6.82 22.04
CA GLY A 237 22.53 -8.03 22.60
C GLY A 237 22.72 -9.23 21.66
N ASN A 238 22.43 -9.10 20.35
CA ASN A 238 22.60 -10.22 19.42
C ASN A 238 23.98 -10.24 18.75
N ASN A 239 24.80 -11.22 19.20
CA ASN A 239 26.17 -11.48 18.74
C ASN A 239 26.21 -12.28 17.43
N GLY A 240 25.69 -11.72 16.33
CA GLY A 240 25.95 -12.25 14.98
C GLY A 240 25.23 -13.55 14.61
N GLN A 241 24.10 -13.88 15.27
CA GLN A 241 23.21 -14.94 14.77
C GLN A 241 22.45 -14.47 13.52
N ASP A 242 22.31 -15.37 12.54
CA ASP A 242 21.48 -15.15 11.37
C ASP A 242 20.00 -15.30 11.75
N ILE A 243 19.39 -14.19 12.18
CA ILE A 243 17.99 -14.13 12.60
C ILE A 243 17.14 -13.72 11.39
N LYS A 244 16.02 -14.42 11.16
CA LYS A 244 15.07 -14.08 10.11
C LYS A 244 14.27 -12.83 10.48
N ILE A 245 13.86 -12.05 9.47
CA ILE A 245 13.10 -10.79 9.66
C ILE A 245 11.85 -10.98 10.54
N PRO A 246 11.01 -12.03 10.38
CA PRO A 246 9.85 -12.23 11.24
C PRO A 246 10.21 -12.38 12.73
N ASP A 247 11.32 -13.03 13.04
CA ASP A 247 11.78 -13.22 14.42
C ASP A 247 12.36 -11.94 15.01
N MET A 248 13.10 -11.17 14.20
CA MET A 248 13.53 -9.83 14.57
C MET A 248 12.34 -8.94 14.94
N LEU A 249 11.29 -8.94 14.12
CA LEU A 249 10.09 -8.15 14.35
C LEU A 249 9.32 -8.60 15.60
N ARG A 250 9.26 -9.91 15.88
CA ARG A 250 8.72 -10.44 17.14
C ARG A 250 9.51 -9.96 18.36
N LEU A 251 10.84 -10.00 18.29
CA LEU A 251 11.70 -9.51 19.37
C LEU A 251 11.50 -8.02 19.62
N ILE A 252 11.45 -7.22 18.53
CA ILE A 252 11.16 -5.79 18.61
C ILE A 252 9.78 -5.53 19.20
N ALA A 253 8.74 -6.25 18.75
CA ALA A 253 7.38 -6.14 19.26
C ALA A 253 7.28 -6.50 20.76
N SER A 254 8.02 -7.52 21.21
CA SER A 254 8.01 -7.97 22.61
C SER A 254 8.51 -6.91 23.60
N LYS A 255 9.33 -5.95 23.13
CA LYS A 255 9.82 -4.81 23.91
C LYS A 255 8.84 -3.63 23.93
N ALA A 256 7.70 -3.71 23.23
CA ALA A 256 6.71 -2.66 23.26
C ALA A 256 5.99 -2.65 24.64
N PRO A 257 5.87 -1.50 25.32
CA PRO A 257 5.11 -1.44 26.56
C PRO A 257 3.67 -1.86 26.29
N ARG A 258 3.12 -2.74 27.12
CA ARG A 258 1.71 -3.14 27.01
C ARG A 258 0.85 -1.91 27.24
N ILE A 259 -0.02 -1.60 26.27
CA ILE A 259 -1.04 -0.57 26.47
C ILE A 259 -2.05 -1.18 27.44
N GLU A 260 -2.22 -0.60 28.62
CA GLU A 260 -3.26 -1.02 29.54
C GLU A 260 -4.62 -0.83 28.84
N ARG A 261 -5.34 -1.93 28.66
CA ARG A 261 -6.67 -1.92 28.05
C ARG A 261 -7.63 -1.23 29.01
N SER A 262 -8.07 -0.03 28.69
CA SER A 262 -9.33 0.50 29.24
C SER A 262 -10.44 -0.41 28.74
N ALA A 263 -10.93 -1.29 29.60
CA ALA A 263 -11.94 -2.27 29.29
C ALA A 263 -13.30 -1.60 29.13
N GLU A 264 -13.53 -0.91 28.02
CA GLU A 264 -14.85 -0.47 27.61
C GLU A 264 -14.87 -0.34 26.08
N VAL A 265 -15.91 -0.91 25.45
CA VAL A 265 -16.17 -0.91 24.00
C VAL A 265 -15.44 -2.00 23.19
N CYS A 266 -15.69 -3.28 23.51
CA CYS A 266 -15.50 -4.35 22.53
C CYS A 266 -16.67 -5.35 22.53
N SER A 267 -17.81 -4.94 21.95
CA SER A 267 -18.92 -5.87 21.67
C SER A 267 -19.67 -5.60 20.34
N SER A 268 -19.37 -4.50 19.63
CA SER A 268 -20.09 -4.08 18.42
C SER A 268 -19.35 -4.32 17.10
N SER A 269 -18.01 -4.21 17.05
CA SER A 269 -17.24 -4.32 15.79
C SER A 269 -17.06 -5.75 15.27
N ALA A 270 -16.87 -6.74 16.15
CA ALA A 270 -16.70 -8.14 15.74
C ALA A 270 -17.92 -8.73 15.01
N ARG A 271 -19.12 -8.18 15.24
CA ARG A 271 -20.36 -8.60 14.56
C ARG A 271 -20.49 -8.05 13.14
N ARG A 272 -19.77 -6.96 12.77
CA ARG A 272 -19.87 -6.34 11.44
C ARG A 272 -19.05 -7.05 10.37
N CYS A 273 -17.85 -7.55 10.69
CA CYS A 273 -17.04 -8.30 9.70
C CYS A 273 -17.69 -9.63 9.27
N SER A 274 -18.43 -10.31 10.16
CA SER A 274 -19.13 -11.55 9.82
C SER A 274 -20.47 -11.32 9.09
N ALA A 275 -21.12 -10.17 9.33
CA ALA A 275 -22.42 -9.85 8.71
C ALA A 275 -22.31 -9.37 7.25
N ILE A 276 -21.21 -8.72 6.87
CA ILE A 276 -20.99 -8.22 5.49
C ILE A 276 -20.71 -9.38 4.51
N LEU A 277 -20.17 -10.50 4.98
CA LEU A 277 -19.86 -11.68 4.15
C LEU A 277 -20.98 -12.74 4.10
N ARG A 278 -22.01 -12.67 4.96
CA ARG A 278 -23.13 -13.64 4.98
C ARG A 278 -24.45 -13.13 4.40
N ARG A 279 -24.53 -11.90 3.89
CA ARG A 279 -25.77 -11.30 3.36
C ARG A 279 -25.78 -11.00 1.85
N LYS A 280 -24.91 -11.65 1.06
CA LYS A 280 -24.90 -11.52 -0.42
C LYS A 280 -25.32 -12.78 -1.19
N MET A 281 -25.99 -13.73 -0.54
CA MET A 281 -26.79 -14.74 -1.24
C MET A 281 -28.16 -14.82 -0.60
N VAL A 282 -29.18 -14.90 -1.45
CA VAL A 282 -30.63 -14.98 -1.17
C VAL A 282 -31.40 -13.66 -1.34
N HIS A 283 -31.85 -13.47 -2.59
CA HIS A 283 -33.13 -12.89 -3.03
C HIS A 283 -33.64 -11.54 -2.48
N SER A 284 -33.65 -10.57 -3.40
CA SER A 284 -34.73 -9.61 -3.70
C SER A 284 -35.14 -8.50 -2.71
N ARG A 285 -35.16 -7.27 -3.29
CA ARG A 285 -35.81 -6.01 -2.89
C ARG A 285 -35.16 -5.21 -1.74
N MET A 286 -34.34 -4.24 -2.16
CA MET A 286 -33.75 -3.17 -1.33
C MET A 286 -34.82 -2.21 -0.80
N ALA A 287 -34.87 -2.05 0.52
CA ALA A 287 -35.30 -0.82 1.18
C ALA A 287 -34.12 -0.34 2.05
N LEU A 288 -33.61 0.85 1.76
CA LEU A 288 -32.45 1.44 2.44
C LEU A 288 -32.94 2.27 3.63
N PHE A 289 -32.69 1.82 4.86
CA PHE A 289 -32.88 2.62 6.07
C PHE A 289 -31.53 3.25 6.46
N PHE A 290 -31.48 4.59 6.54
CA PHE A 290 -30.38 5.28 7.21
C PHE A 290 -30.65 5.34 8.72
N LEU A 291 -29.74 4.80 9.51
CA LEU A 291 -29.71 4.92 10.97
C LEU A 291 -28.57 5.86 11.32
N VAL A 292 -28.92 7.10 11.68
CA VAL A 292 -27.99 8.08 12.26
C VAL A 292 -27.92 7.81 13.77
N CYS A 293 -26.76 7.40 14.28
CA CYS A 293 -26.47 7.41 15.71
C CYS A 293 -25.53 8.57 16.00
N GLN A 294 -25.98 9.56 16.77
CA GLN A 294 -25.10 10.50 17.48
C GLN A 294 -24.86 9.95 18.89
N PRO A 295 -23.62 9.96 19.40
CA PRO A 295 -23.37 9.80 20.82
C PRO A 295 -23.56 11.15 21.54
N ASP A 296 -23.84 11.06 22.83
CA ASP A 296 -23.77 12.12 23.84
C ASP A 296 -25.03 12.96 24.09
N GLY A 297 -25.74 12.54 25.12
CA GLY A 297 -26.79 13.31 25.76
C GLY A 297 -26.22 14.56 26.42
N ARG A 298 -26.45 15.72 25.79
CA ARG A 298 -26.62 17.01 26.46
C ARG A 298 -27.65 17.84 25.68
N THR A 299 -28.70 18.26 26.36
CA THR A 299 -29.76 19.14 25.88
C THR A 299 -29.26 20.57 25.72
N PHE A 300 -29.39 21.18 24.53
CA PHE A 300 -29.63 22.63 24.35
C PHE A 300 -30.39 22.88 23.01
N PRO A 301 -31.17 23.97 22.89
CA PRO A 301 -32.31 24.06 21.97
C PRO A 301 -31.98 24.73 20.62
N GLN A 302 -32.69 24.24 19.60
CA GLN A 302 -33.12 24.84 18.33
C GLN A 302 -32.26 25.96 17.68
N ARG A 303 -31.71 25.69 16.50
CA ARG A 303 -32.26 26.10 15.17
C ARG A 303 -31.28 25.74 14.03
N TRP A 304 -31.87 25.36 12.89
CA TRP A 304 -31.28 25.10 11.57
C TRP A 304 -30.74 23.67 11.29
N ILE A 305 -31.61 22.83 10.72
CA ILE A 305 -31.23 21.70 9.85
C ILE A 305 -31.87 21.99 8.49
N GLY A 306 -31.05 22.27 7.47
CA GLY A 306 -31.49 22.32 6.07
C GLY A 306 -31.56 20.90 5.51
N PHE A 307 -32.74 20.47 5.06
CA PHE A 307 -32.92 19.20 4.37
C PHE A 307 -32.66 19.37 2.88
N LEU A 308 -31.69 18.62 2.34
CA LEU A 308 -31.54 18.42 0.90
C LEU A 308 -32.43 17.23 0.50
N CYS A 309 -33.55 17.52 -0.17
CA CYS A 309 -34.45 16.50 -0.69
C CYS A 309 -34.24 16.37 -2.21
N VAL A 310 -33.49 15.35 -2.64
CA VAL A 310 -33.37 14.99 -4.06
C VAL A 310 -34.54 14.07 -4.41
N LYS A 311 -35.50 14.58 -5.17
CA LYS A 311 -36.67 13.83 -5.62
C LYS A 311 -36.31 13.06 -6.91
N VAL A 312 -35.87 11.81 -6.77
CA VAL A 312 -35.69 10.92 -7.93
C VAL A 312 -37.07 10.34 -8.29
N LYS A 313 -37.60 10.74 -9.45
CA LYS A 313 -38.84 10.17 -10.00
C LYS A 313 -38.44 8.99 -10.89
N MET A 314 -38.63 7.76 -10.42
CA MET A 314 -38.54 6.58 -11.29
C MET A 314 -39.79 6.52 -12.17
N LEU A 315 -39.60 6.46 -13.49
CA LEU A 315 -40.65 6.17 -14.46
C LEU A 315 -40.70 4.65 -14.65
N ASP A 316 -41.89 4.10 -14.51
CA ASP A 316 -42.20 2.67 -14.67
C ASP A 316 -42.06 2.24 -16.14
N ASP A 317 -41.43 1.08 -16.36
CA ASP A 317 -41.31 0.41 -17.65
C ASP A 317 -42.66 -0.17 -18.10
N ARG A 318 -43.26 0.43 -19.13
CA ARG A 318 -44.07 -0.29 -20.13
C ARG A 318 -43.72 0.24 -21.51
N GLY A 319 -43.36 -0.68 -22.40
CA GLY A 319 -42.52 -0.42 -23.56
C GLY A 319 -43.16 0.37 -24.71
N SER A 320 -42.30 1.00 -25.50
CA SER A 320 -42.23 0.90 -26.96
C SER A 320 -41.16 1.85 -27.50
N PHE A 321 -40.56 1.45 -28.61
CA PHE A 321 -39.49 2.12 -29.36
C PHE A 321 -39.77 3.60 -29.65
N GLY A 322 -38.76 4.46 -29.50
CA GLY A 322 -38.78 5.84 -29.98
C GLY A 322 -37.48 6.59 -29.69
N SER A 323 -36.90 7.15 -30.73
CA SER A 323 -35.64 7.90 -30.78
C SER A 323 -35.50 9.06 -29.78
N GLY A 324 -34.30 9.20 -29.21
CA GLY A 324 -33.64 10.51 -29.08
C GLY A 324 -33.56 11.16 -27.68
N ARG A 325 -32.36 11.69 -27.42
CA ARG A 325 -31.92 12.72 -26.45
C ARG A 325 -31.39 12.23 -25.09
N ILE A 326 -30.07 12.41 -24.94
CA ILE A 326 -29.29 12.41 -23.70
C ILE A 326 -29.77 13.60 -22.84
N PRO A 327 -30.05 13.42 -21.54
CA PRO A 327 -30.32 14.57 -20.67
C PRO A 327 -29.02 15.32 -20.36
N LEU A 328 -29.02 16.60 -20.73
CA LEU A 328 -28.04 17.62 -20.36
C LEU A 328 -28.15 17.86 -18.83
N PHE A 329 -27.03 17.80 -18.10
CA PHE A 329 -26.98 18.28 -16.70
C PHE A 329 -26.52 19.73 -16.69
N GLU A 330 -27.43 20.64 -16.36
CA GLU A 330 -27.13 22.05 -16.12
C GLU A 330 -26.84 22.24 -14.63
N TRP A 331 -25.64 22.76 -14.29
CA TRP A 331 -25.24 23.06 -12.92
C TRP A 331 -25.56 24.52 -12.59
N GLU A 332 -26.41 24.76 -11.59
CA GLU A 332 -26.60 26.09 -11.03
C GLU A 332 -25.77 26.24 -9.74
N LYS A 333 -24.74 27.09 -9.77
CA LYS A 333 -24.00 27.52 -8.56
C LYS A 333 -24.89 28.44 -7.74
N ARG A 334 -25.25 28.04 -6.52
CA ARG A 334 -25.71 29.00 -5.49
C ARG A 334 -24.65 29.18 -4.42
N LYS A 335 -24.06 30.37 -4.40
CA LYS A 335 -23.39 30.95 -3.24
C LYS A 335 -24.41 31.08 -2.11
N SER A 336 -24.02 30.75 -0.89
CA SER A 336 -24.70 31.29 0.29
C SER A 336 -23.63 31.89 1.20
N TYR A 337 -23.85 33.18 1.50
CA TYR A 337 -23.14 33.97 2.48
C TYR A 337 -23.66 33.66 3.88
N PHE A 338 -22.80 33.96 4.86
CA PHE A 338 -22.92 33.90 6.32
C PHE A 338 -22.53 32.58 6.97
#